data_AF-A0A7S4FFJ4-F1
#
_entry.id   AF-A0A7S4FFJ4-F1
#
_cell.length_a   1.000
_cell.length_b   1.000
_cell.length_c   1.000
_cell.angle_alpha   90.00
_cell.angle_beta   90.00
_cell.angle_gamma   90.00
#
_symmetry.space_group_name_H-M   'P 1'
#
loop_
_entity.id
_entity.type
_entity.pdbx_description
1 polymer ?
#
loop_
_entity_poly.entity_id
_entity_poly.type
_entity_poly.pdbx_seq_one_letter_code
_entity_poly.pdbx_strand_id
1 'polypeptide(L)'
;AVTLMHRYRAGGGGGKPANRPNVIDLDPYGTAVPFLDSAVQAVDEGGMLLVTCTDASVLCGSYPESCYAKYGVITCKAKYCHEMAVRIVLGHIEKVANKYSRYIVPLVSLSIDFYIRVVVRVFTSKNEVKHALTKLSHLFQCCECSSFHLVPIGKVSPAKRNQKRKSDDAA
;
A
#
# COMPACT_ATOMS: atom_id res chain seq x y z
N ALA A 1 11.31 8.77 -15.84
CA ALA A 1 10.38 9.04 -14.74
C ALA A 1 9.64 10.32 -15.08
N VAL A 2 8.45 10.21 -15.67
CA VAL A 2 7.59 11.38 -15.82
C VAL A 2 6.84 11.52 -14.50
N THR A 3 7.32 12.41 -13.63
CA THR A 3 6.58 12.78 -12.43
C THR A 3 5.59 13.88 -12.80
N LEU A 4 4.37 13.53 -13.20
CA LEU A 4 3.35 14.53 -13.45
C LEU A 4 2.74 14.96 -12.11
N MET A 5 3.13 16.14 -11.64
CA MET A 5 2.50 16.77 -10.47
C MET A 5 1.34 17.62 -10.93
N HIS A 6 0.12 17.10 -10.84
CA HIS A 6 -1.07 17.92 -11.05
C HIS A 6 -1.41 18.68 -9.77
N ARG A 7 -1.41 20.01 -9.89
CA ARG A 7 -1.85 20.94 -8.85
C ARG A 7 -3.27 21.38 -9.19
N TYR A 8 -4.26 20.95 -8.40
CA TYR A 8 -5.62 21.46 -8.52
C TYR A 8 -5.97 22.22 -7.25
N ARG A 9 -6.09 23.54 -7.37
CA ARG A 9 -6.47 24.42 -6.26
C ARG A 9 -7.99 24.54 -6.24
N ALA A 10 -8.68 23.60 -5.60
CA ALA A 10 -10.07 23.79 -5.24
C ALA A 10 -10.16 24.86 -4.14
N GLY A 11 -10.84 25.97 -4.41
CA GLY A 11 -11.03 27.06 -3.45
C GLY A 11 -11.78 26.62 -2.19
N GLY A 12 -11.25 27.00 -1.03
CA GLY A 12 -11.87 26.79 0.30
C GLY A 12 -10.84 27.02 1.40
N GLY A 13 -11.03 28.07 2.20
CA GLY A 13 -10.02 28.64 3.10
C GLY A 13 -9.55 27.77 4.28
N GLY A 14 -8.38 28.14 4.82
CA GLY A 14 -7.88 27.68 6.11
C GLY A 14 -6.42 27.17 6.08
N GLY A 15 -5.46 28.09 6.23
CA GLY A 15 -4.14 27.85 6.85
C GLY A 15 -3.38 26.54 6.60
N LYS A 16 -3.25 26.06 5.36
CA LYS A 16 -2.35 24.92 5.05
C LYS A 16 -0.89 25.39 4.88
N PRO A 17 0.11 24.82 5.59
CA PRO A 17 1.51 25.12 5.31
C PRO A 17 1.97 24.43 4.00
N ALA A 18 2.71 25.18 3.18
CA ALA A 18 3.53 24.80 2.03
C ALA A 18 2.92 23.85 0.96
N ASN A 19 2.48 24.44 -0.17
CA ASN A 19 2.58 23.98 -1.57
C ASN A 19 2.83 22.47 -1.89
N ARG A 20 2.08 21.53 -1.31
CA ARG A 20 2.18 20.10 -1.63
C ARG A 20 1.25 19.71 -2.80
N PRO A 21 1.69 18.84 -3.73
CA PRO A 21 0.86 18.36 -4.81
C PRO A 21 -0.31 17.49 -4.31
N ASN A 22 -1.49 17.68 -4.91
CA ASN A 22 -2.66 16.83 -4.64
C ASN A 22 -2.58 15.50 -5.38
N VAL A 23 -1.91 15.46 -6.52
CA VAL A 23 -1.76 14.26 -7.34
C VAL A 23 -0.30 14.14 -7.76
N ILE A 24 0.29 12.98 -7.54
CA ILE A 24 1.63 12.62 -8.03
C ILE A 24 1.48 11.35 -8.87
N ASP A 25 1.94 11.42 -10.12
CA ASP A 25 2.08 10.25 -10.98
C ASP A 25 3.53 9.80 -11.03
N LEU A 26 3.79 8.52 -10.77
CA LEU A 26 5.11 7.88 -10.84
C LEU A 26 5.10 6.86 -11.97
N ASP A 27 5.72 7.21 -13.09
CA ASP A 27 5.86 6.34 -14.25
C ASP A 27 7.35 6.18 -14.66
N PRO A 28 8.10 5.32 -13.94
CA PRO A 28 9.46 4.96 -14.31
C PRO A 28 9.52 3.70 -15.18
N TYR A 29 10.59 3.56 -15.95
CA TYR A 29 10.93 2.29 -16.58
C TYR A 29 11.40 1.29 -15.50
N GLY A 30 10.71 0.17 -15.40
CA GLY A 30 10.97 -0.87 -14.39
C GLY A 30 10.20 -0.63 -13.10
N THR A 31 10.92 -0.43 -11.99
CA THR A 31 10.33 -0.36 -10.65
C THR A 31 10.15 1.09 -10.18
N ALA A 32 9.05 1.36 -9.48
CA ALA A 32 8.81 2.65 -8.83
C ALA A 32 9.42 2.78 -7.42
N VAL A 33 9.94 1.69 -6.85
CA VAL A 33 10.43 1.63 -5.45
C VAL A 33 11.34 2.80 -5.04
N PRO A 34 12.36 3.20 -5.84
CA PRO A 34 13.26 4.29 -5.46
C PRO A 34 12.57 5.65 -5.27
N PHE A 35 11.41 5.86 -5.89
CA PHE A 35 10.70 7.14 -5.89
C PHE A 35 9.56 7.18 -4.86
N LEU A 36 9.12 6.02 -4.34
CA LEU A 36 7.98 5.93 -3.43
C LEU A 36 8.18 6.70 -2.13
N ASP A 37 9.38 6.62 -1.55
CA ASP A 37 9.70 7.23 -0.25
C ASP A 37 9.54 8.77 -0.30
N SER A 38 10.08 9.40 -1.34
CA SER A 38 9.93 10.84 -1.56
C SER A 38 8.50 11.22 -1.97
N ALA A 39 7.84 10.43 -2.82
CA ALA A 39 6.47 10.72 -3.27
C ALA A 39 5.46 10.68 -2.12
N VAL A 40 5.57 9.70 -1.23
CA VAL A 40 4.68 9.57 -0.06
C VAL A 40 4.87 10.73 0.93
N GLN A 41 6.08 11.29 1.04
CA GLN A 41 6.32 12.49 1.85
C GLN A 41 5.79 13.76 1.17
N ALA A 42 5.92 13.84 -0.15
CA ALA A 42 5.56 15.02 -0.93
C ALA A 42 4.04 15.21 -1.07
N VAL A 43 3.25 14.14 -1.18
CA VAL A 43 1.80 14.22 -1.41
C VAL A 43 1.08 14.90 -0.24
N ASP A 44 0.11 15.76 -0.58
CA ASP A 44 -0.76 16.43 0.41
C ASP A 44 -1.68 15.41 1.11
N GLU A 45 -2.21 15.81 2.27
CA GLU A 45 -3.19 15.02 3.00
C GLU A 45 -4.44 14.77 2.15
N GLY A 46 -4.80 13.48 1.96
CA GLY A 46 -5.91 13.07 1.10
C GLY A 46 -5.59 13.13 -0.40
N GLY A 47 -4.34 13.41 -0.78
CA GLY A 47 -3.87 13.39 -2.16
C GLY A 47 -3.71 11.98 -2.72
N MET A 48 -3.54 11.89 -4.04
CA MET A 48 -3.48 10.64 -4.80
C MET A 48 -2.06 10.38 -5.32
N LEU A 49 -1.63 9.13 -5.20
CA LEU A 49 -0.43 8.60 -5.85
C LEU A 49 -0.87 7.61 -6.94
N LEU A 50 -0.44 7.87 -8.16
CA LEU A 50 -0.55 6.94 -9.27
C LEU A 50 0.83 6.33 -9.46
N VAL A 51 0.92 5.01 -9.48
CA VAL A 51 2.21 4.30 -9.54
C VAL A 51 2.14 3.27 -10.64
N THR A 52 3.05 3.37 -11.61
CA THR A 52 3.32 2.32 -12.60
C THR A 52 4.57 1.54 -12.22
N CYS A 53 4.51 0.22 -12.34
CA CYS A 53 5.67 -0.66 -12.34
C CYS A 53 5.62 -1.51 -13.62
N THR A 54 6.64 -1.39 -14.47
CA THR A 54 6.76 -2.19 -15.71
C THR A 54 7.63 -3.44 -15.52
N ASP A 55 8.03 -3.78 -14.30
CA ASP A 55 8.83 -4.97 -13.98
C ASP A 55 7.96 -6.19 -13.61
N ALA A 56 6.91 -6.42 -14.40
CA ALA A 56 5.96 -7.52 -14.19
C ALA A 56 6.64 -8.88 -14.10
N SER A 57 7.70 -9.15 -14.87
CA SER A 57 8.46 -10.41 -14.79
C SER A 57 9.07 -10.65 -13.41
N VAL A 58 9.56 -9.60 -12.75
CA VAL A 58 10.12 -9.69 -11.38
C VAL A 58 9.00 -9.95 -10.38
N LEU A 59 7.90 -9.19 -10.47
CA LEU A 59 6.75 -9.31 -9.58
C LEU A 59 5.99 -10.63 -9.74
N CYS A 60 6.00 -11.22 -10.94
CA CYS A 60 5.32 -12.48 -11.24
C CYS A 60 6.16 -13.74 -10.94
N GLY A 61 7.34 -13.58 -10.33
CA GLY A 61 8.15 -14.69 -9.84
C GLY A 61 9.13 -15.30 -10.84
N SER A 62 9.50 -14.60 -11.92
CA SER A 62 10.59 -15.04 -12.80
C SER A 62 11.97 -14.84 -12.18
N TYR A 63 12.12 -13.81 -11.35
CA TYR A 63 13.39 -13.38 -10.72
C TYR A 63 13.17 -13.10 -9.23
N PRO A 64 13.02 -14.14 -8.39
CA PRO A 64 12.67 -13.99 -6.98
C PRO A 64 13.72 -13.19 -6.18
N GLU A 65 15.00 -13.33 -6.50
CA GLU A 65 16.11 -12.56 -5.89
C GLU A 65 15.99 -11.07 -6.19
N SER A 66 15.63 -10.71 -7.43
CA SER A 66 15.37 -9.33 -7.82
C SER A 66 14.13 -8.75 -7.15
N CYS A 67 13.08 -9.57 -6.98
CA CYS A 67 11.86 -9.19 -6.28
C CYS A 67 12.15 -8.94 -4.79
N TYR A 68 12.95 -9.80 -4.17
CA TYR A 68 13.38 -9.64 -2.78
C TYR A 68 14.21 -8.37 -2.60
N ALA A 69 15.19 -8.11 -3.48
CA ALA A 69 16.03 -6.92 -3.40
C ALA A 69 15.23 -5.60 -3.52
N LYS A 70 14.23 -5.55 -4.41
CA LYS A 70 13.42 -4.35 -4.64
C LYS A 70 12.27 -4.20 -3.65
N TYR A 71 11.46 -5.24 -3.50
CA TYR A 71 10.18 -5.17 -2.78
C TYR A 71 10.25 -5.76 -1.36
N GLY A 72 11.28 -6.56 -1.05
CA GLY A 72 11.42 -7.26 0.23
C GLY A 72 10.47 -8.46 0.37
N VAL A 73 10.03 -9.03 -0.76
CA VAL A 73 9.10 -10.17 -0.82
C VAL A 73 9.67 -11.24 -1.74
N ILE A 74 9.60 -12.49 -1.30
CA ILE A 74 9.92 -13.66 -2.12
C ILE A 74 8.67 -14.06 -2.89
N THR A 75 8.78 -14.18 -4.21
CA THR A 75 7.68 -14.56 -5.11
C THR A 75 7.85 -15.97 -5.65
N CYS A 76 6.73 -16.62 -5.96
CA CYS A 76 6.70 -17.90 -6.64
C CYS A 76 5.94 -17.77 -7.96
N LYS A 77 6.37 -18.50 -8.98
CA LYS A 77 5.64 -18.56 -10.25
C LYS A 77 4.36 -19.36 -10.06
N ALA A 78 3.22 -18.66 -10.05
CA ALA A 78 1.90 -19.26 -9.86
C ALA A 78 0.90 -18.67 -10.86
N LYS A 79 -0.26 -19.33 -11.04
CA LYS A 79 -1.31 -18.87 -11.97
C LYS A 79 -1.91 -17.50 -11.60
N TYR A 80 -1.86 -17.16 -10.32
CA TYR A 80 -2.35 -15.88 -9.76
C TYR A 80 -1.25 -14.81 -9.67
N CYS A 81 -0.15 -14.97 -10.42
CA CYS A 81 1.02 -14.08 -10.34
C CYS A 81 0.69 -12.59 -10.55
N HIS A 82 -0.25 -12.26 -11.45
CA HIS A 82 -0.67 -10.89 -11.71
C HIS A 82 -1.36 -10.24 -10.49
N GLU A 83 -2.19 -11.02 -9.79
CA GLU A 83 -2.90 -10.57 -8.59
C GLU A 83 -1.91 -10.44 -7.41
N MET A 84 -0.98 -11.40 -7.28
CA MET A 84 0.12 -11.33 -6.33
C MET A 84 1.01 -10.11 -6.57
N ALA A 85 1.33 -9.79 -7.84
CA ALA A 85 2.13 -8.63 -8.22
C ALA A 85 1.48 -7.32 -7.75
N VAL A 86 0.18 -7.15 -7.97
CA VAL A 86 -0.59 -6.00 -7.48
C VAL A 86 -0.52 -5.91 -5.96
N ARG A 87 -0.71 -7.01 -5.24
CA ARG A 87 -0.64 -7.05 -3.78
C ARG A 87 0.74 -6.68 -3.25
N ILE A 88 1.81 -7.12 -3.92
CA ILE A 88 3.18 -6.77 -3.56
C ILE A 88 3.43 -5.28 -3.71
N VAL A 89 2.98 -4.68 -4.82
CA VAL A 89 3.12 -3.24 -5.04
C VAL A 89 2.34 -2.45 -3.97
N LEU A 90 1.07 -2.80 -3.72
CA LEU A 90 0.26 -2.15 -2.69
C LEU A 90 0.86 -2.31 -1.28
N GLY A 91 1.30 -3.52 -0.93
CA GLY A 91 1.92 -3.80 0.37
C GLY A 91 3.23 -3.04 0.55
N HIS A 92 4.02 -2.87 -0.51
CA HIS A 92 5.24 -2.09 -0.46
C HIS A 92 4.95 -0.58 -0.30
N ILE A 93 3.96 -0.03 -1.00
CA ILE A 93 3.54 1.36 -0.83
C ILE A 93 3.03 1.61 0.60
N GLU A 94 2.17 0.73 1.14
CA GLU A 94 1.70 0.80 2.54
C GLU A 94 2.88 0.75 3.51
N LYS A 95 3.85 -0.16 3.30
CA LYS A 95 5.07 -0.25 4.13
C LYS A 95 5.88 1.04 4.13
N VAL A 96 6.04 1.68 2.97
CA VAL A 96 6.74 2.98 2.86
C VAL A 96 5.94 4.08 3.56
N ALA A 97 4.61 4.13 3.40
CA ALA A 97 3.76 5.11 4.06
C ALA A 97 3.76 5.00 5.58
N ASN A 98 3.76 3.76 6.10
CA ASN A 98 3.75 3.50 7.54
C ASN A 98 4.96 4.12 8.26
N LYS A 99 6.12 4.27 7.59
CA LYS A 99 7.30 4.95 8.15
C LYS A 99 6.99 6.39 8.60
N TYR A 100 6.05 7.04 7.93
CA TYR A 100 5.69 8.45 8.15
C TYR A 100 4.38 8.62 8.92
N SER A 101 3.91 7.58 9.63
CA SER A 101 2.58 7.56 10.26
C SER A 101 1.42 7.79 9.28
N ARG A 102 1.63 7.42 8.01
CA ARG A 102 0.65 7.52 6.93
C ARG A 102 0.20 6.13 6.51
N TYR A 103 -1.00 6.04 5.95
CA TYR A 103 -1.56 4.82 5.38
C TYR A 103 -2.15 5.11 4.01
N ILE A 104 -2.32 4.06 3.21
CA ILE A 104 -2.91 4.15 1.89
C ILE A 104 -4.31 3.52 1.84
N VAL A 105 -5.13 4.10 0.98
CA VAL A 105 -6.43 3.56 0.57
C VAL A 105 -6.35 3.27 -0.92
N PRO A 106 -6.28 1.99 -1.34
CA PRO A 106 -6.32 1.62 -2.75
C PRO A 106 -7.64 2.05 -3.38
N LEU A 107 -7.57 2.74 -4.52
CA LEU A 107 -8.75 3.18 -5.28
C LEU A 107 -8.91 2.34 -6.55
N VAL A 108 -7.81 2.12 -7.26
CA VAL A 108 -7.77 1.35 -8.51
C VAL A 108 -6.48 0.53 -8.53
N SER A 109 -6.57 -0.71 -9.00
CA SER A 109 -5.43 -1.59 -9.19
C SER A 109 -5.61 -2.38 -10.47
N LEU A 110 -4.63 -2.27 -11.37
CA LEU A 110 -4.68 -2.82 -12.72
C LEU A 110 -3.40 -3.63 -12.99
N SER A 111 -3.57 -4.77 -13.62
CA SER A 111 -2.49 -5.51 -14.29
C SER A 111 -2.85 -5.57 -15.76
N ILE A 112 -2.04 -4.93 -16.61
CA ILE A 112 -2.29 -4.80 -18.04
C ILE A 112 -1.03 -5.26 -18.76
N ASP A 113 -1.08 -6.45 -19.32
CA ASP A 113 0.01 -7.13 -20.04
C ASP A 113 1.35 -7.09 -19.27
N PHE A 114 2.17 -6.09 -19.58
CA PHE A 114 3.55 -5.94 -19.10
C PHE A 114 3.72 -4.91 -17.97
N TYR A 115 2.67 -4.24 -17.50
CA TYR A 115 2.76 -3.30 -16.39
C TYR A 115 1.64 -3.43 -15.35
N ILE A 116 1.98 -3.02 -14.13
CA ILE A 116 1.07 -2.88 -13.00
C ILE A 116 0.85 -1.40 -12.75
N ARG A 117 -0.41 -0.97 -12.63
CA ARG A 117 -0.79 0.41 -12.32
C ARG A 117 -1.69 0.42 -11.10
N VAL A 118 -1.30 1.16 -10.06
CA VAL A 118 -2.12 1.34 -8.86
C VAL A 118 -2.36 2.82 -8.61
N VAL A 119 -3.57 3.13 -8.17
CA VAL A 119 -3.97 4.47 -7.73
C VAL A 119 -4.37 4.35 -6.29
N VAL A 120 -3.67 5.09 -5.42
CA VAL A 120 -3.88 5.06 -3.98
C VAL A 120 -4.08 6.46 -3.44
N ARG A 121 -4.92 6.61 -2.43
CA ARG A 121 -5.04 7.85 -1.67
C ARG A 121 -4.26 7.74 -0.37
N VAL A 122 -3.55 8.80 0.01
CA VAL A 122 -2.69 8.80 1.20
C VAL A 122 -3.30 9.67 2.29
N PHE A 123 -3.33 9.14 3.51
CA PHE A 123 -3.83 9.82 4.69
C PHE A 123 -2.88 9.63 5.88
N THR A 124 -2.98 10.51 6.87
CA THR A 124 -2.18 10.46 8.09
C THR A 124 -3.04 9.92 9.24
N SER A 125 -2.69 8.75 9.78
CA SER A 125 -3.33 8.21 10.98
C SER A 125 -2.44 7.15 11.65
N LYS A 126 -2.03 7.41 12.89
CA LYS A 126 -1.24 6.46 13.68
C LYS A 126 -2.01 5.18 14.05
N ASN A 127 -3.33 5.28 14.16
CA ASN A 127 -4.17 4.12 14.49
C ASN A 127 -4.24 3.16 13.30
N GLU A 128 -4.47 3.69 12.10
CA GLU A 128 -4.51 2.88 10.87
C GLU A 128 -3.19 2.19 10.57
N VAL A 129 -2.06 2.86 10.85
CA VAL A 129 -0.73 2.26 10.70
C VAL A 129 -0.55 1.03 11.60
N LYS A 130 -1.14 1.01 12.80
CA LYS A 130 -1.14 -0.19 13.66
C LYS A 130 -2.00 -1.30 13.05
N HIS A 131 -3.08 -0.94 12.38
CA HIS A 131 -3.95 -1.89 11.68
C HIS A 131 -3.34 -2.42 10.37
N ALA A 132 -2.30 -1.80 9.82
CA ALA A 132 -1.67 -2.23 8.56
C ALA A 132 -1.20 -3.70 8.61
N LEU A 133 -0.69 -4.18 9.74
CA LEU A 133 -0.27 -5.58 9.92
C LEU A 133 -1.40 -6.59 9.71
N THR A 134 -2.64 -6.19 9.96
CA THR A 134 -3.82 -7.07 9.81
C THR A 134 -4.23 -7.26 8.35
N LYS A 135 -3.72 -6.41 7.45
CA LYS A 135 -3.93 -6.50 6.00
C LYS A 135 -2.92 -7.41 5.30
N LEU A 136 -1.90 -7.90 6.02
CA LEU A 136 -0.80 -8.70 5.46
C LEU A 136 -0.96 -10.18 5.80
N SER A 137 -0.49 -11.03 4.89
CA SER A 137 -0.44 -12.48 5.04
C SER A 137 0.80 -13.06 4.38
N HIS A 138 1.35 -14.13 4.94
CA HIS A 138 2.27 -15.01 4.23
C HIS A 138 1.50 -15.90 3.28
N LEU A 139 2.06 -16.13 2.09
CA LEU A 139 1.53 -17.07 1.11
C LEU A 139 2.47 -18.27 1.03
N PHE A 140 1.92 -19.46 1.17
CA PHE A 140 2.62 -20.73 0.96
C PHE A 140 2.03 -21.42 -0.26
N GLN A 141 2.83 -21.56 -1.32
CA GLN A 141 2.46 -22.24 -2.56
C GLN A 141 2.96 -23.68 -2.53
N CYS A 142 2.09 -24.65 -2.82
CA CYS A 142 2.51 -26.04 -3.02
C CYS A 142 3.41 -26.13 -4.27
N CYS A 143 4.52 -26.88 -4.18
CA CYS A 143 5.44 -27.07 -5.31
C CYS A 143 4.87 -28.00 -6.40
N GLU A 144 3.90 -28.85 -6.05
CA GLU A 144 3.42 -29.93 -6.91
C GLU A 144 2.03 -29.65 -7.52
N CYS A 145 1.22 -28.81 -6.86
CA CYS A 145 -0.14 -28.48 -7.32
C CYS A 145 -0.44 -26.99 -7.21
N SER A 146 -1.59 -26.55 -7.73
CA SER A 146 -2.00 -25.13 -7.70
C SER A 146 -2.58 -24.67 -6.34
N SER A 147 -2.51 -25.51 -5.30
CA SER A 147 -2.99 -25.16 -3.97
C SER A 147 -2.04 -24.18 -3.29
N PHE A 148 -2.61 -23.19 -2.61
CA PHE A 148 -1.87 -22.24 -1.77
C PHE A 148 -2.60 -22.02 -0.45
N HIS A 149 -1.86 -21.60 0.56
CA HIS A 149 -2.40 -21.27 1.88
C HIS A 149 -1.95 -19.88 2.30
N LEU A 150 -2.91 -19.08 2.80
CA LEU A 150 -2.65 -17.75 3.34
C LEU A 150 -2.61 -17.81 4.86
N VAL A 151 -1.52 -17.33 5.45
CA VAL A 151 -1.34 -17.22 6.90
C VAL A 151 -1.36 -15.73 7.27
N PRO A 152 -2.46 -15.20 7.84
CA PRO A 152 -2.53 -13.80 8.27
C PRO A 152 -1.47 -13.47 9.32
N ILE A 153 -0.84 -12.30 9.21
CA ILE A 153 0.23 -11.88 10.12
C ILE A 153 -0.33 -11.31 11.44
N GLY A 154 -1.50 -10.66 11.40
CA GLY A 154 -2.09 -10.03 12.56
C GLY A 154 -3.61 -10.13 12.60
N LYS A 155 -4.18 -10.05 13.80
CA LYS A 155 -5.63 -9.96 14.05
C LYS A 155 -5.91 -8.78 14.96
N VAL A 156 -7.02 -8.08 14.73
CA VAL A 156 -7.51 -7.05 15.65
C VAL A 156 -8.24 -7.74 16.81
N SER A 157 -7.82 -7.49 18.04
CA SER A 157 -8.62 -7.87 19.20
C SER A 157 -9.75 -6.85 19.39
N PRO A 158 -11.00 -7.29 19.61
CA PRO A 158 -12.08 -6.35 19.91
C PRO A 158 -11.75 -5.62 21.21
N ALA A 159 -11.90 -4.30 21.21
CA ALA A 159 -11.69 -3.49 22.40
C ALA A 159 -12.61 -4.02 23.53
N LYS A 160 -12.04 -4.33 24.69
CA LYS A 160 -12.82 -4.68 25.88
C LYS A 160 -13.69 -3.46 26.21
N ARG A 161 -14.98 -3.57 25.91
CA ARG A 161 -15.98 -2.56 26.26
C ARG A 161 -16.01 -2.50 27.79
N ASN A 162 -15.42 -1.47 28.38
CA ASN A 162 -15.47 -1.25 29.83
C ASN A 162 -16.94 -1.10 30.24
N GLN A 163 -17.57 -2.18 30.71
CA GLN A 163 -18.83 -2.11 31.44
C GLN A 163 -18.53 -1.49 32.80
N LYS A 164 -18.42 -0.16 32.87
CA LYS A 164 -18.55 0.55 34.14
C LYS A 164 -20.05 0.56 34.46
N ARG A 165 -20.54 -0.53 35.07
CA ARG A 165 -21.85 -0.52 35.74
C ARG A 165 -21.78 0.55 36.83
N LYS A 166 -22.48 1.67 36.63
CA LYS A 166 -22.88 2.54 37.73
C LYS A 166 -23.78 1.70 38.64
N SER A 167 -23.29 1.36 39.82
CA SER A 167 -24.12 0.93 40.94
C SER A 167 -23.90 1.95 42.06
N ASP A 168 -24.35 3.17 41.81
CA ASP A 168 -24.58 4.18 42.82
C ASP A 168 -25.99 4.74 42.54
N ASP A 169 -26.78 4.90 43.60
CA ASP A 169 -28.16 5.42 43.68
C ASP A 169 -29.31 4.38 43.63
N ALA A 170 -29.49 3.67 44.75
CA ALA A 170 -30.81 3.42 45.32
C ALA A 170 -30.69 3.49 46.84
N ALA A 171 -31.16 4.61 47.39
CA ALA A 171 -31.44 4.83 48.80
C ALA A 171 -32.64 3.98 49.26
#